data_AF-A0AAE7J567-F1
#
_entry.id   AF-A0AAE7J567-F1
#
_cell.length_a   1.000
_cell.length_b   1.000
_cell.length_c   1.000
_cell.angle_alpha   90.00
_cell.angle_beta   90.00
_cell.angle_gamma   90.00
#
_symmetry.space_group_name_H-M   'P 1'
#
loop_
_entity.id
_entity.type
_entity.pdbx_description
1 polymer ?
#
loop_
_entity_poly.entity_id
_entity_poly.type
_entity_poly.pdbx_seq_one_letter_code
_entity_poly.pdbx_strand_id
1 'polypeptide(L)'
;MSSRSLQAAFERLMHTAPSPLFQRARSLYLNKYDLDGRDSPSPLRLFVLNEDVNERIEPRTEATEGDRMAILTIRATRLALVHWQQPHAATATEAAAYFAAQWDLELPPLTPQAEPWFRNGGHQSWLEAPQDLCWSRRSPLPG
;
A
#
# COMPACT_ATOMS: atom_id res chain seq x y z
N MET A 1 3.85 -13.90 2.60
CA MET A 1 4.79 -13.38 1.60
C MET A 1 3.98 -12.60 0.58
N SER A 2 4.43 -11.41 0.23
CA SER A 2 3.89 -10.59 -0.83
C SER A 2 4.25 -11.21 -2.18
N SER A 3 3.36 -11.08 -3.16
CA SER A 3 3.71 -11.43 -4.54
C SER A 3 4.56 -10.33 -5.16
N ARG A 4 5.34 -10.68 -6.19
CA ARG A 4 6.19 -9.73 -6.91
C ARG A 4 5.38 -8.58 -7.52
N SER A 5 4.18 -8.86 -8.04
CA SER A 5 3.32 -7.84 -8.64
C SER A 5 2.78 -6.86 -7.60
N LEU A 6 2.35 -7.35 -6.44
CA LEU A 6 1.87 -6.52 -5.33
C LEU A 6 2.99 -5.64 -4.76
N GLN A 7 4.17 -6.21 -4.55
CA GLN A 7 5.35 -5.48 -4.11
C GLN A 7 5.71 -4.36 -5.09
N ALA A 8 5.78 -4.66 -6.40
CA ALA A 8 6.09 -3.64 -7.41
C ALA A 8 5.02 -2.53 -7.48
N ALA A 9 3.74 -2.87 -7.29
CA ALA A 9 2.67 -1.88 -7.22
C ALA A 9 2.81 -0.97 -6.00
N PHE A 10 3.10 -1.54 -4.84
CA PHE A 10 3.33 -0.81 -3.61
C PHE A 10 4.53 0.14 -3.73
N GLU A 11 5.66 -0.32 -4.27
CA GLU A 11 6.84 0.51 -4.50
C GLU A 11 6.52 1.71 -5.41
N ARG A 12 5.82 1.47 -6.53
CA ARG A 12 5.38 2.55 -7.44
C ARG A 12 4.54 3.60 -6.71
N LEU A 13 3.59 3.16 -5.88
CA LEU A 13 2.76 4.06 -5.08
C LEU A 13 3.61 4.85 -4.09
N MET A 14 4.55 4.20 -3.39
CA MET A 14 5.40 4.84 -2.38
C MET A 14 6.37 5.86 -2.98
N HIS A 15 6.84 5.65 -4.22
CA HIS A 15 7.69 6.61 -4.92
C HIS A 15 7.02 7.96 -5.19
N THR A 16 5.70 7.97 -5.33
CA THR A 16 4.94 9.19 -5.65
C THR A 16 4.08 9.69 -4.50
N ALA A 17 3.93 8.91 -3.43
CA ALA A 17 3.15 9.30 -2.26
C ALA A 17 3.80 10.48 -1.50
N PRO A 18 3.00 11.40 -0.92
CA PRO A 18 3.50 12.47 -0.08
C PRO A 18 4.35 11.94 1.09
N SER A 19 5.32 12.73 1.55
CA SER A 19 6.14 12.35 2.71
C SER A 19 5.28 11.98 3.92
N PRO A 20 5.67 10.96 4.71
CA PRO A 20 5.02 10.61 5.98
C PRO A 20 4.85 11.77 6.96
N LEU A 21 5.69 12.80 6.87
CA LEU A 21 5.56 14.03 7.67
C LEU A 21 4.25 14.79 7.39
N PHE A 22 3.67 14.65 6.20
CA PHE A 22 2.41 15.28 5.81
C PHE A 22 1.24 14.30 5.91
N GLN A 23 0.99 13.81 7.12
CA GLN A 23 0.01 12.74 7.40
C GLN A 23 -1.33 12.93 6.68
N ARG A 24 -1.94 14.11 6.75
CA ARG A 24 -3.25 14.38 6.12
C ARG A 24 -3.19 14.27 4.58
N ALA A 25 -2.16 14.83 3.95
CA ALA A 25 -2.00 14.74 2.50
C ALA A 25 -1.73 13.30 2.07
N ARG A 26 -0.96 12.57 2.87
CA ARG A 26 -0.63 11.17 2.64
C ARG A 26 -1.85 10.26 2.75
N SER A 27 -2.66 10.39 3.80
CA SER A 27 -3.91 9.62 3.93
C SER A 27 -4.88 9.89 2.78
N LEU A 28 -5.02 11.16 2.36
CA LEU A 28 -5.85 11.49 1.19
C LEU A 28 -5.31 10.88 -0.11
N TYR A 29 -3.98 10.81 -0.25
CA TYR A 29 -3.33 10.19 -1.40
C TYR A 29 -3.59 8.68 -1.43
N LEU A 30 -3.38 7.98 -0.31
CA LEU A 30 -3.59 6.52 -0.21
C LEU A 30 -5.06 6.14 -0.38
N ASN A 31 -6.00 7.00 0.04
CA ASN A 31 -7.43 6.80 -0.22
C ASN A 31 -7.81 6.98 -1.70
N LYS A 32 -7.02 7.76 -2.44
CA LYS A 32 -7.32 8.15 -3.83
C LYS A 32 -6.70 7.21 -4.86
N TYR A 33 -5.52 6.67 -4.59
CA TYR A 33 -4.75 5.88 -5.55
C TYR A 33 -4.65 4.43 -5.10
N ASP A 34 -5.24 3.54 -5.88
CA ASP A 34 -5.14 2.09 -5.71
C ASP A 34 -3.78 1.55 -6.20
N LEU A 35 -3.55 0.27 -5.88
CA LEU A 35 -2.37 -0.49 -6.28
C LEU A 35 -2.51 -1.08 -7.70
N ASP A 36 -3.73 -1.29 -8.17
CA ASP A 36 -4.03 -1.89 -9.47
C ASP A 36 -3.53 -1.04 -10.64
N GLY A 37 -3.51 0.28 -10.47
CA GLY A 37 -3.16 1.24 -11.49
C GLY A 37 -4.38 1.76 -12.25
N ARG A 38 -4.16 2.83 -13.04
CA ARG A 38 -5.24 3.62 -13.66
C ARG A 38 -6.14 2.83 -14.62
N ASP A 39 -5.59 1.83 -15.29
CA ASP A 39 -6.24 1.12 -16.40
C ASP A 39 -6.73 -0.28 -16.00
N SER A 40 -6.91 -0.55 -14.70
CA SER A 40 -7.38 -1.86 -14.24
C SER A 40 -8.82 -2.12 -14.72
N PRO A 41 -9.07 -3.21 -15.48
CA PRO A 41 -10.40 -3.53 -16.00
C PRO A 41 -11.33 -4.15 -14.96
N SER A 42 -10.79 -4.57 -13.80
CA SER A 42 -11.55 -5.14 -12.70
C SER A 42 -12.50 -4.10 -12.10
N PRO A 43 -13.66 -4.46 -11.53
CA PRO A 43 -14.42 -3.58 -10.64
C PRO A 43 -13.85 -3.56 -9.22
N LEU A 44 -12.93 -4.47 -8.89
CA LEU A 44 -12.24 -4.51 -7.61
C LEU A 44 -10.95 -3.69 -7.66
N ARG A 45 -10.63 -3.05 -6.54
CA ARG A 45 -9.45 -2.21 -6.34
C ARG A 45 -8.84 -2.47 -4.97
N LEU A 46 -7.52 -2.50 -4.89
CA LEU A 46 -6.79 -2.71 -3.66
C LEU A 46 -6.07 -1.42 -3.26
N PHE A 47 -6.33 -0.93 -2.05
CA PHE A 47 -5.75 0.29 -1.51
C PHE A 47 -4.90 -0.01 -0.28
N VAL A 48 -3.89 0.84 -0.03
CA VAL A 48 -3.18 0.86 1.25
C VAL A 48 -4.04 1.62 2.25
N LEU A 49 -4.48 0.94 3.31
CA LEU A 49 -5.29 1.55 4.36
C LEU A 49 -4.41 2.14 5.46
N ASN A 50 -3.52 1.31 6.01
CA ASN A 50 -2.62 1.67 7.08
C ASN A 50 -1.19 1.26 6.76
N GLU A 51 -0.25 1.99 7.34
CA GLU A 51 1.18 1.75 7.21
C GLU A 51 1.92 2.10 8.49
N ASP A 52 3.06 1.45 8.67
CA ASP A 52 4.07 1.81 9.66
C ASP A 52 5.23 2.51 8.96
N VAL A 53 5.72 3.56 9.60
CA VAL A 53 6.85 4.35 9.10
C VAL A 53 7.97 4.30 10.14
N ASN A 54 9.15 3.86 9.70
CA ASN A 54 10.35 3.81 10.52
C ASN A 54 11.45 4.64 9.84
N GLU A 55 11.96 5.63 10.56
CA GLU A 55 13.12 6.41 10.13
C GLU A 55 14.26 6.19 11.12
N ARG A 56 15.45 5.92 10.59
CA ARG A 56 16.66 5.70 11.38
C ARG A 56 17.88 6.26 10.68
N ILE A 57 18.89 6.62 11.48
CA ILE A 57 20.18 7.08 10.98
C ILE A 57 21.22 6.01 11.30
N GLU A 58 21.96 5.56 10.29
CA GLU A 58 23.06 4.62 10.45
C GLU A 58 24.40 5.30 10.12
N PRO A 59 25.50 4.94 10.81
CA PRO A 59 26.84 5.40 10.44
C PRO A 59 27.27 4.75 9.11
N ARG A 60 28.05 5.49 8.31
CA ARG A 60 28.58 5.00 7.04
C ARG A 60 30.06 4.63 7.19
N THR A 61 30.35 3.34 7.24
CA THR A 61 31.70 2.83 7.59
C THR A 61 32.77 3.06 6.50
N GLU A 62 32.39 3.53 5.30
CA GLU A 62 33.28 3.59 4.12
C GLU A 62 33.30 4.93 3.36
N ALA A 63 32.84 6.05 3.94
CA ALA A 63 32.67 7.29 3.17
C ALA A 63 33.73 8.38 3.43
N THR A 64 34.15 9.03 2.34
CA THR A 64 35.05 10.20 2.30
C THR A 64 34.30 11.54 2.45
N GLU A 65 32.96 11.52 2.35
CA GLU A 65 32.04 12.63 2.66
C GLU A 65 30.70 12.06 3.15
N GLY A 66 30.20 12.60 4.28
CA GLY A 66 28.93 12.21 4.90
C GLY A 66 29.01 10.90 5.70
N ASP A 67 29.22 11.02 7.01
CA ASP A 67 29.42 9.88 7.93
C ASP A 67 28.11 9.18 8.32
N ARG A 68 26.96 9.66 7.82
CA ARG A 68 25.63 9.24 8.25
C ARG A 68 24.70 9.00 7.06
N MET A 69 23.86 7.97 7.19
CA MET A 69 22.85 7.57 6.22
C MET A 69 21.47 7.59 6.88
N ALA A 70 20.54 8.37 6.34
CA ALA A 70 19.14 8.28 6.72
C ALA A 70 18.48 7.13 5.95
N ILE A 71 17.78 6.25 6.67
CA ILE A 71 17.00 5.15 6.12
C ILE A 71 15.55 5.34 6.53
N LEU A 72 14.68 5.51 5.54
CA LEU A 72 13.23 5.53 5.69
C LEU A 72 12.69 4.19 5.21
N THR A 73 11.94 3.49 6.06
CA THR A 73 11.22 2.26 5.74
C THR A 73 9.73 2.49 5.96
N ILE A 74 8.93 2.13 4.97
CA ILE A 74 7.47 2.17 5.03
C ILE A 74 6.94 0.75 4.80
N ARG A 75 6.06 0.29 5.67
CA ARG A 75 5.47 -1.05 5.60
C ARG A 75 3.96 -0.94 5.62
N ALA A 76 3.28 -1.54 4.65
CA ALA A 76 1.83 -1.65 4.72
C ALA A 76 1.44 -2.59 5.88
N THR A 77 0.47 -2.20 6.68
CA THR A 77 -0.06 -3.04 7.78
C THR A 77 -1.45 -3.55 7.46
N ARG A 78 -2.28 -2.72 6.82
CA ARG A 78 -3.59 -3.13 6.30
C ARG A 78 -3.83 -2.62 4.90
N LEU A 79 -4.59 -3.40 4.15
CA LEU A 79 -5.10 -3.04 2.84
C LEU A 79 -6.63 -3.02 2.88
N ALA A 80 -7.23 -2.33 1.91
CA ALA A 80 -8.67 -2.32 1.69
C ALA A 80 -8.96 -2.84 0.29
N LEU A 81 -9.75 -3.92 0.19
CA LEU A 81 -10.39 -4.33 -1.05
C LEU A 81 -11.68 -3.53 -1.21
N VAL A 82 -11.79 -2.78 -2.30
CA VAL A 82 -12.94 -1.93 -2.59
C VAL A 82 -13.65 -2.45 -3.83
N HIS A 83 -14.95 -2.66 -3.72
CA HIS A 83 -15.82 -2.92 -4.86
C HIS A 83 -16.23 -1.59 -5.47
N TRP A 84 -15.45 -1.13 -6.44
CA TRP A 84 -15.48 0.24 -6.93
C TRP A 84 -16.83 0.59 -7.54
N GLN A 85 -17.41 1.71 -7.07
CA GLN A 85 -18.73 2.22 -7.45
C GLN A 85 -19.90 1.26 -7.17
N GLN A 86 -19.68 0.21 -6.39
CA GLN A 86 -20.71 -0.76 -6.03
C GLN A 86 -21.03 -0.65 -4.53
N PRO A 87 -22.32 -0.54 -4.13
CA PRO A 87 -22.68 -0.38 -2.72
C PRO A 87 -22.57 -1.68 -1.91
N HIS A 88 -22.41 -2.82 -2.59
CA HIS A 88 -22.35 -4.14 -1.95
C HIS A 88 -20.95 -4.75 -2.10
N ALA A 89 -20.58 -5.60 -1.14
CA ALA A 89 -19.36 -6.38 -1.22
C ALA A 89 -19.33 -7.24 -2.50
N ALA A 90 -18.15 -7.41 -3.08
CA ALA A 90 -17.95 -8.47 -4.07
C ALA A 90 -18.15 -9.84 -3.40
N THR A 91 -18.63 -10.80 -4.17
CA THR A 91 -18.74 -12.18 -3.72
C THR A 91 -17.35 -12.75 -3.41
N ALA A 92 -17.29 -13.79 -2.57
CA ALA A 92 -16.02 -14.45 -2.26
C ALA A 92 -15.34 -15.01 -3.52
N THR A 93 -16.11 -15.51 -4.49
CA THR A 93 -15.61 -16.02 -5.77
C THR A 93 -14.98 -14.92 -6.62
N GLU A 94 -15.64 -13.76 -6.74
CA GLU A 94 -15.10 -12.60 -7.48
C GLU A 94 -13.82 -12.08 -6.82
N ALA A 95 -13.81 -11.96 -5.49
CA ALA A 95 -12.64 -11.53 -4.75
C ALA A 95 -11.48 -12.51 -4.92
N ALA A 96 -11.73 -13.82 -4.85
CA ALA A 96 -10.70 -14.83 -5.05
C ALA A 96 -10.15 -14.82 -6.48
N ALA A 97 -11.01 -14.72 -7.49
CA ALA A 97 -10.59 -14.60 -8.88
C ALA A 97 -9.73 -13.35 -9.12
N TYR A 98 -10.10 -12.23 -8.49
CA TYR A 98 -9.33 -10.99 -8.54
C TYR A 98 -7.94 -11.13 -7.91
N PHE A 99 -7.85 -11.67 -6.68
CA PHE A 99 -6.55 -11.85 -6.01
C PHE A 99 -5.63 -12.80 -6.77
N ALA A 100 -6.18 -13.89 -7.33
CA ALA A 100 -5.41 -14.82 -8.14
C ALA A 100 -4.93 -14.17 -9.44
N ALA A 101 -5.81 -13.50 -10.19
CA ALA A 101 -5.47 -12.95 -11.50
C ALA A 101 -4.56 -11.70 -11.43
N GLN A 102 -4.84 -10.79 -10.48
CA GLN A 102 -4.12 -9.52 -10.38
C GLN A 102 -2.84 -9.64 -9.57
N TRP A 103 -2.89 -10.43 -8.49
CA TRP A 103 -1.83 -10.45 -7.48
C TRP A 103 -1.11 -11.79 -7.39
N ASP A 104 -1.55 -12.87 -8.06
CA ASP A 104 -0.98 -14.21 -7.86
C ASP A 104 -1.00 -14.62 -6.38
N LEU A 105 -2.12 -14.34 -5.71
CA LEU A 105 -2.35 -14.60 -4.29
C LEU A 105 -3.68 -15.31 -4.07
N GLU A 106 -3.74 -16.14 -3.02
CA GLU A 106 -5.01 -16.62 -2.48
C GLU A 106 -5.76 -15.47 -1.79
N LEU A 107 -7.10 -15.58 -1.73
CA LEU A 107 -7.93 -14.59 -1.06
C LEU A 107 -7.64 -14.59 0.45
N PRO A 108 -7.10 -13.49 1.03
CA PRO A 108 -6.96 -13.39 2.47
C PRO A 108 -8.32 -13.19 3.15
N PRO A 109 -8.42 -13.45 4.46
CA PRO A 109 -9.62 -13.13 5.24
C PRO A 109 -10.01 -11.66 5.09
N LEU A 110 -11.27 -11.42 4.73
CA LEU A 110 -11.84 -10.10 4.53
C LEU A 110 -12.76 -9.72 5.69
N THR A 111 -12.60 -8.53 6.23
CA THR A 111 -13.51 -7.94 7.23
C THR A 111 -14.32 -6.82 6.59
N PRO A 112 -15.61 -7.04 6.26
CA PRO A 112 -16.45 -6.01 5.63
C PRO A 112 -16.66 -4.82 6.57
N GLN A 113 -16.74 -3.62 6.00
CA GLN A 113 -17.02 -2.39 6.76
C GLN A 113 -18.40 -1.84 6.41
N ALA A 114 -19.03 -1.15 7.36
CA ALA A 114 -20.33 -0.54 7.15
C ALA A 114 -20.24 0.73 6.28
N GLU A 115 -19.19 1.51 6.46
CA GLU A 115 -18.98 2.75 5.72
C GLU A 115 -18.43 2.47 4.32
N PRO A 116 -18.92 3.20 3.29
CA PRO A 116 -18.36 3.11 1.97
C PRO A 116 -16.93 3.65 1.93
N TRP A 117 -16.18 3.23 0.93
CA TRP A 117 -14.87 3.79 0.62
C TRP A 117 -14.96 5.28 0.34
N PHE A 118 -13.85 5.97 0.61
CA PHE A 118 -13.63 7.39 0.38
C PHE A 118 -14.52 8.03 -0.70
N ARG A 119 -15.30 9.05 -0.29
CA ARG A 119 -16.25 9.79 -1.14
C ARG A 119 -17.31 8.90 -1.80
N ASN A 120 -17.84 7.92 -1.05
CA ASN A 120 -18.85 6.95 -1.52
C ASN A 120 -18.36 6.12 -2.72
N GLY A 121 -17.07 5.79 -2.75
CA GLY A 121 -16.43 5.05 -3.84
C GLY A 121 -16.80 3.57 -3.95
N GLY A 122 -17.70 3.06 -3.10
CA GLY A 122 -18.18 1.68 -3.10
C GLY A 122 -17.97 0.97 -1.77
N HIS A 123 -18.36 -0.29 -1.67
CA HIS A 123 -18.18 -1.11 -0.47
C HIS A 123 -16.69 -1.44 -0.25
N GLN A 124 -16.27 -1.50 1.00
CA GLN A 124 -14.89 -1.88 1.37
C GLN A 124 -14.85 -3.07 2.32
N SER A 125 -13.82 -3.88 2.17
CA SER A 125 -13.44 -4.92 3.13
C SER A 125 -11.96 -4.80 3.44
N TRP A 126 -11.60 -4.96 4.71
CA TRP A 126 -10.21 -4.84 5.16
C TRP A 126 -9.53 -6.19 5.24
N LEU A 127 -8.23 -6.19 5.01
CA LEU A 127 -7.34 -7.34 5.14
C LEU A 127 -6.00 -6.91 5.74
N GLU A 128 -5.35 -7.83 6.42
CA GLU A 128 -3.97 -7.64 6.86
C GLU A 128 -3.03 -7.69 5.65
N ALA A 129 -2.08 -6.76 5.59
CA ALA A 129 -1.09 -6.74 4.52
C ALA A 129 -0.06 -7.87 4.73
N PRO A 130 0.53 -8.42 3.64
CA PRO A 130 1.69 -9.29 3.77
C PRO A 130 2.81 -8.60 4.57
N GLN A 131 3.41 -9.29 5.53
CA GLN A 131 4.40 -8.69 6.45
C GLN A 131 5.62 -8.09 5.74
N ASP A 132 5.96 -8.64 4.58
CA ASP A 132 7.08 -8.26 3.73
C ASP A 132 6.74 -7.19 2.68
N LEU A 133 5.49 -6.68 2.66
CA LEU A 133 5.09 -5.59 1.78
C LEU A 133 5.66 -4.26 2.30
N CYS A 134 6.89 -3.95 1.89
CA CYS A 134 7.66 -2.83 2.42
C CYS A 134 8.45 -2.08 1.34
N TRP A 135 8.73 -0.81 1.58
CA TRP A 135 9.53 0.05 0.71
C TRP A 135 10.57 0.75 1.56
N SER A 136 11.79 0.92 1.04
CA SER A 136 12.83 1.64 1.75
C SER A 136 13.58 2.61 0.84
N ARG A 137 13.97 3.75 1.40
CA ARG A 137 14.82 4.74 0.75
C ARG A 137 15.99 5.08 1.66
N ARG A 138 17.15 5.25 1.04
CA ARG A 138 18.39 5.65 1.69
C ARG A 138 18.84 7.00 1.13
N SER A 139 19.21 7.91 2.01
CA SER A 139 19.69 9.25 1.65
C SER A 139 20.93 9.58 2.48
N PRO A 140 22.06 9.97 1.85
CA PRO A 140 23.22 10.43 2.60
C PRO A 140 22.88 11.73 3.35
N LEU A 141 23.37 11.86 4.58
CA LEU A 141 23.27 13.10 5.35
C LEU A 141 24.60 13.85 5.30
N PRO A 142 24.58 15.20 5.24
CA PRO A 142 25.79 15.98 5.39
C PRO A 142 26.44 15.72 6.77
N GLY A 143 27.78 15.79 6.78
CA GLY A 143 28.60 15.70 8.00
C GLY A 143 28.17 16.73 9.04
#